data_AF-A0A2G1YW36-F1
#
_entry.id   AF-A0A2G1YW36-F1
#
_cell.length_a   1.000
_cell.length_b   1.000
_cell.length_c   1.000
_cell.angle_alpha   90.00
_cell.angle_beta   90.00
_cell.angle_gamma   90.00
#
_symmetry.space_group_name_H-M   'P 1'
#
loop_
_entity.id
_entity.type
_entity.pdbx_description
1 polymer ?
#
loop_
_entity_poly.entity_id
_entity_poly.type
_entity_poly.pdbx_seq_one_letter_code
_entity_poly.pdbx_strand_id
1 'polypeptide(L)' 'MAISRFNAFARMSRELQEARDELAGRRGIETAKAILMKAKNISEEEAYRLLRKTAMNQNRKIADIAQSLITAENLMNEQ' A
#
# COMPACT_ATOMS: atom_id res chain seq x y z
N MET A 1 -33.24 -5.80 -21.63
CA MET A 1 -32.95 -5.28 -20.26
C MET A 1 -31.90 -6.14 -19.50
N ALA A 2 -30.91 -6.75 -20.17
CA ALA A 2 -29.85 -7.53 -19.51
C ALA A 2 -28.56 -6.72 -19.28
N ILE A 3 -28.23 -5.81 -20.20
CA ILE A 3 -26.99 -5.02 -20.18
C ILE A 3 -26.96 -4.01 -19.02
N SER A 4 -28.12 -3.45 -18.64
CA SER A 4 -28.22 -2.45 -17.56
C SER A 4 -27.88 -3.04 -16.17
N ARG A 5 -28.29 -4.29 -15.89
CA ARG A 5 -27.96 -4.97 -14.62
C ARG A 5 -26.50 -5.36 -14.54
N PHE A 6 -25.90 -5.79 -15.66
CA PHE A 6 -24.48 -6.12 -15.73
C PHE A 6 -23.59 -4.89 -15.50
N ASN A 7 -23.92 -3.74 -16.11
CA ASN A 7 -23.17 -2.50 -15.90
C ASN A 7 -23.27 -2.00 -14.46
N ALA A 8 -24.44 -2.09 -13.83
CA ALA A 8 -24.64 -1.73 -12.43
C ALA A 8 -23.80 -2.64 -11.51
N PHE A 9 -23.81 -3.95 -11.74
CA PHE A 9 -23.00 -4.90 -10.98
C PHE A 9 -21.49 -4.65 -11.16
N ALA A 10 -21.03 -4.48 -12.40
CA ALA A 10 -19.63 -4.20 -12.70
C ALA A 10 -19.15 -2.88 -12.06
N ARG A 11 -20.02 -1.86 -12.00
CA ARG A 11 -19.72 -0.61 -11.29
C ARG A 11 -19.61 -0.81 -9.79
N MET A 12 -20.55 -1.53 -9.19
CA MET A 12 -20.55 -1.79 -7.74
C MET A 12 -19.35 -2.66 -7.32
N SER A 13 -18.95 -3.62 -8.16
CA SER A 13 -17.72 -4.39 -7.94
C SER A 13 -16.46 -3.54 -8.04
N ARG A 14 -16.40 -2.57 -8.96
CA ARG A 14 -15.28 -1.61 -9.04
C ARG A 14 -15.20 -0.71 -7.83
N GLU A 15 -16.32 -0.12 -7.40
CA GLU A 15 -16.37 0.74 -6.21
C GLU A 15 -15.99 -0.04 -4.94
N LEU A 16 -16.43 -1.30 -4.83
CA LEU A 16 -16.02 -2.19 -3.74
C LEU A 16 -14.51 -2.51 -3.79
N GLN A 17 -13.96 -2.72 -4.98
CA GLN A 17 -12.54 -2.98 -5.16
C GLN A 17 -11.70 -1.74 -4.82
N GLU A 18 -12.08 -0.56 -5.30
CA GLU A 18 -11.40 0.70 -4.98
C GLU A 18 -11.42 1.00 -3.49
N ALA A 19 -12.57 0.82 -2.81
CA ALA A 19 -12.67 1.01 -1.37
C ALA A 19 -11.80 0.01 -0.59
N ARG A 20 -11.72 -1.25 -1.05
CA ARG A 20 -10.84 -2.26 -0.46
C ARG A 20 -9.37 -1.95 -0.69
N ASP A 21 -9.02 -1.46 -1.88
CA ASP A 21 -7.66 -1.08 -2.23
C ASP A 21 -7.20 0.14 -1.43
N GLU A 22 -8.10 1.10 -1.18
CA GLU A 22 -7.80 2.25 -0.33
C GLU A 22 -7.55 1.82 1.14
N LEU A 23 -8.37 0.90 1.65
CA LEU A 23 -8.21 0.37 3.02
C LEU A 23 -6.96 -0.50 3.16
N ALA A 24 -6.66 -1.34 2.16
CA ALA A 24 -5.46 -2.16 2.11
C ALA A 24 -4.19 -1.31 2.00
N GLY A 25 -4.23 -0.23 1.21
CA GLY A 25 -3.13 0.72 1.07
C GLY A 25 -2.75 1.38 2.40
N ARG A 26 -3.73 1.75 3.23
CA ARG A 26 -3.46 2.33 4.55
C ARG A 26 -2.77 1.33 5.49
N ARG A 27 -3.23 0.08 5.54
CA ARG A 27 -2.58 -0.96 6.36
C ARG A 27 -1.15 -1.26 5.92
N GLY A 28 -0.90 -1.34 4.61
CA GLY A 28 0.44 -1.56 4.07
C GLY A 28 1.41 -0.44 4.47
N ILE A 29 0.97 0.81 4.45
CA ILE A 29 1.80 1.95 4.86
C ILE A 29 2.19 1.86 6.34
N GLU A 30 1.25 1.50 7.22
CA GLU A 30 1.54 1.33 8.65
C GLU A 30 2.57 0.21 8.91
N THR A 31 2.41 -0.95 8.27
CA THR A 31 3.37 -2.06 8.40
C THR A 31 4.76 -1.67 7.88
N ALA A 32 4.83 -0.99 6.72
CA ALA A 32 6.07 -0.50 6.16
C ALA A 32 6.76 0.53 7.09
N LYS A 33 6.00 1.43 7.71
CA LYS A 33 6.53 2.34 8.74
C LYS A 33 7.12 1.56 9.92
N ALA A 34 6.39 0.58 10.45
CA ALA A 34 6.87 -0.23 11.57
C ALA A 34 8.18 -0.96 11.25
N ILE A 35 8.32 -1.50 10.02
CA ILE A 35 9.57 -2.10 9.54
C ILE A 35 10.70 -1.06 9.51
N LEU A 36 10.47 0.11 8.92
CA LEU A 36 11.49 1.17 8.85
C LEU A 36 11.90 1.69 10.24
N MET A 37 10.93 1.83 11.14
CA MET A 37 11.18 2.22 12.53
C MET A 37 12.08 1.20 13.21
N LYS A 38 11.80 -0.10 13.07
CA LYS A 38 12.64 -1.17 13.64
C LYS A 38 14.02 -1.25 12.98
N ALA A 39 14.09 -1.19 11.66
CA ALA A 39 15.33 -1.39 10.91
C ALA A 39 16.29 -0.20 10.98
N LYS A 40 15.78 1.03 11.10
CA LYS A 40 16.59 2.27 11.11
C LYS A 40 16.54 3.04 12.43
N ASN A 41 15.76 2.57 13.40
CA ASN A 41 15.55 3.22 14.70
C ASN A 41 15.13 4.70 14.55
N ILE A 42 14.17 4.95 13.66
CA ILE A 42 13.65 6.29 13.35
C ILE A 42 12.23 6.44 13.87
N SER A 43 11.78 7.70 14.02
CA SER A 43 10.41 8.01 14.40
C SER A 43 9.40 7.68 13.29
N GLU A 44 8.12 7.59 13.64
CA GLU A 44 7.05 7.33 12.68
C GLU A 44 6.96 8.40 11.58
N GLU A 45 7.14 9.68 11.95
CA GLU A 45 7.14 10.78 10.98
C GLU A 45 8.31 10.67 9.99
N GLU A 46 9.49 10.29 10.46
CA GLU A 46 10.67 10.09 9.62
C GLU A 46 10.49 8.89 8.70
N ALA A 47 9.89 7.80 9.19
CA ALA A 47 9.54 6.64 8.38
C ALA A 47 8.57 7.01 7.26
N TYR A 48 7.51 7.77 7.56
CA TYR A 48 6.57 8.25 6.55
C TYR A 48 7.24 9.18 5.54
N ARG A 49 8.07 10.11 6.01
CA ARG A 49 8.84 11.03 5.15
C ARG A 49 9.76 10.27 4.21
N LEU A 50 10.39 9.21 4.68
CA LEU A 50 11.25 8.35 3.88
C LEU A 50 10.44 7.58 2.82
N LEU A 51 9.32 6.96 3.19
CA LEU A 51 8.43 6.29 2.24
C LEU A 51 7.95 7.26 1.15
N ARG A 52 7.51 8.46 1.54
CA ARG A 52 7.08 9.51 0.61
C ARG A 52 8.21 9.96 -0.31
N LYS A 53 9.42 10.17 0.22
CA LYS A 53 10.59 10.57 -0.57
C LYS A 53 10.96 9.49 -1.59
N THR A 54 10.96 8.22 -1.18
CA THR A 54 11.24 7.09 -2.08
C THR A 54 10.17 6.95 -3.17
N ALA A 55 8.89 7.11 -2.80
CA ALA A 55 7.78 7.10 -3.74
C ALA A 55 7.90 8.20 -4.80
N MET A 56 8.24 9.42 -4.39
CA MET A 56 8.48 10.54 -5.32
C MET A 56 9.67 10.27 -6.24
N ASN A 57 10.79 9.78 -5.69
CA ASN A 57 12.00 9.48 -6.47
C ASN A 57 11.78 8.37 -7.51
N GLN A 58 10.90 7.40 -7.21
CA GLN A 58 10.56 6.30 -8.11
C GLN A 58 9.33 6.58 -8.98
N ASN A 59 8.69 7.75 -8.83
CA ASN A 59 7.43 8.09 -9.48
C ASN A 59 6.33 7.01 -9.30
N ARG A 60 6.21 6.50 -8.06
CA ARG A 60 5.27 5.43 -7.67
C ARG A 60 4.40 5.89 -6.51
N LYS A 61 3.27 5.20 -6.27
CA LYS A 61 2.44 5.47 -5.10
C LYS A 61 3.14 5.01 -3.82
N ILE A 62 2.89 5.68 -2.71
CA ILE A 62 3.44 5.31 -1.40
C ILE A 62 3.03 3.89 -1.01
N ALA A 63 1.80 3.49 -1.31
CA ALA A 63 1.30 2.14 -1.07
C ALA A 63 2.13 1.07 -1.83
N ASP A 64 2.53 1.34 -3.07
CA ASP A 64 3.34 0.39 -3.86
C ASP A 64 4.75 0.22 -3.29
N ILE A 65 5.35 1.31 -2.82
CA ILE A 65 6.65 1.28 -2.14
C ILE A 65 6.54 0.55 -0.80
N ALA A 66 5.48 0.82 -0.03
CA ALA A 66 5.21 0.15 1.23
C ALA A 66 5.07 -1.37 1.03
N GLN A 67 4.30 -1.79 0.02
CA GLN A 67 4.15 -3.21 -0.32
C GLN A 67 5.49 -3.84 -0.74
N SER A 68 6.27 -3.15 -1.57
CA SER A 68 7.58 -3.64 -2.02
C SER A 68 8.54 -3.83 -0.83
N LEU A 69 8.49 -2.93 0.15
CA LEU A 69 9.30 -3.03 1.37
C LEU A 69 8.89 -4.22 2.24
N ILE A 70 7.59 -4.42 2.44
CA ILE A 70 7.07 -5.56 3.22
C ILE A 70 7.47 -6.87 2.55
N THR A 71 7.34 -6.97 1.23
CA THR A 71 7.75 -8.16 0.49
C THR A 71 9.25 -8.42 0.64
N ALA A 72 10.09 -7.39 0.54
CA ALA A 72 11.53 -7.54 0.74
C ALA A 72 11.87 -8.00 2.17
N GLU A 73 11.20 -7.46 3.19
CA GLU A 73 11.41 -7.85 4.58
C GLU A 73 10.97 -9.29 4.87
N ASN A 74 9.81 -9.71 4.34
CA ASN A 74 9.37 -11.10 4.43
C ASN A 74 10.39 -12.07 3.80
N LEU A 75 10.90 -11.76 2.59
CA LEU A 75 11.93 -12.59 1.95
C LEU A 75 13.23 -12.66 2.75
N MET A 76 13.61 -11.58 3.44
CA MET A 76 14.84 -11.53 4.25
C MET A 76 14.69 -12.25 5.59
N ASN A 77 13.48 -12.32 6.16
CA ASN A 77 13.18 -13.03 7.39
C ASN A 77 12.91 -14.54 7.19
N GLU A 78 12.66 -14.99 5.95
CA GLU A 78 12.52 -16.41 5.58
C GLU A 78 13.88 -17.11 5.34
N GLN A 79 14.99 -16.58 5.88
CA GLN A 79 16.34 -17.13 5.82
C GLN A 79 16.79 -17.69 7.17
#